data_AF-A0A0N5AHF5-F1
#
_entry.id   AF-A0A0N5AHF5-F1
#
_cell.length_a   1.000
_cell.length_b   1.000
_cell.length_c   1.000
_cell.angle_alpha   90.00
_cell.angle_beta   90.00
_cell.angle_gamma   90.00
#
_symmetry.space_group_name_H-M   'P 1'
#
loop_
_entity.id
_entity.type
_entity.pdbx_description
1 polymer ?
#
loop_
_entity_poly.entity_id
_entity_poly.type
_entity_poly.pdbx_seq_one_letter_code
_entity_poly.pdbx_strand_id
1 'polypeptide(L)' 'MLPQVLKGCYDTCSDCYCYLGLCDNPAYERRLQCCNRSCGKCTP' A
#
# COMPACT_ATOMS: atom_id res chain seq x y z
N MET A 1 -27.96 -4.41 -8.73
CA MET A 1 -26.75 -5.02 -8.16
C MET A 1 -25.55 -4.30 -8.77
N LEU A 2 -24.90 -3.38 -8.05
CA LEU A 2 -23.66 -2.76 -8.56
C LEU A 2 -22.51 -3.75 -8.41
N PRO A 3 -21.83 -4.16 -9.49
CA PRO A 3 -20.68 -5.02 -9.38
C PRO A 3 -19.51 -4.18 -8.83
N GLN A 4 -19.14 -4.49 -7.60
CA GLN A 4 -17.78 -4.41 -7.05
C GLN A 4 -16.99 -3.15 -7.44
N VAL A 5 -17.06 -2.16 -6.54
CA VAL A 5 -16.03 -1.15 -6.27
C VAL A 5 -14.67 -1.63 -6.77
N LEU A 6 -14.12 -0.98 -7.81
CA LEU A 6 -12.70 -1.07 -8.11
C LEU A 6 -11.96 -0.88 -6.78
N LYS A 7 -11.39 -1.95 -6.23
CA LYS A 7 -10.41 -1.87 -5.14
C LYS A 7 -9.21 -1.17 -5.75
N GLY A 8 -9.29 0.15 -5.87
CA GLY A 8 -8.19 0.96 -6.35
C GLY A 8 -6.99 0.65 -5.48
N CYS A 9 -5.86 0.38 -6.11
CA CYS A 9 -4.61 0.31 -5.39
C CYS A 9 -4.27 1.73 -4.91
N TYR A 10 -4.62 2.06 -3.67
CA TYR A 10 -4.28 3.33 -3.05
C TYR A 10 -3.60 3.12 -1.72
N ASP A 11 -2.73 4.06 -1.39
CA ASP A 11 -2.15 4.15 -0.06
C ASP A 11 -3.21 4.74 0.88
N THR A 12 -3.42 4.09 2.02
CA THR A 12 -4.29 4.59 3.09
C THR A 12 -3.51 5.35 4.16
N CYS A 13 -2.19 5.18 4.19
CA CYS A 13 -1.30 5.96 5.04
C CYS A 13 -0.69 7.12 4.25
N SER A 14 -0.47 8.26 4.93
CA SER A 14 0.16 9.43 4.31
C SER A 14 1.67 9.37 4.37
N ASP A 15 2.26 8.70 5.35
CA ASP A 15 3.69 8.63 5.64
C ASP A 15 4.46 7.56 4.85
N CYS A 16 3.83 6.93 3.86
CA CYS A 16 4.43 5.88 3.02
C CYS A 16 5.74 6.31 2.35
N TYR A 17 5.89 7.59 2.00
CA TYR A 17 7.11 8.15 1.41
C TYR A 17 8.33 8.06 2.34
N CYS A 18 8.13 8.07 3.66
CA CYS A 18 9.22 7.89 4.64
C CYS A 18 9.79 6.48 4.63
N TYR A 19 9.03 5.51 4.12
CA TYR A 19 9.31 4.09 4.25
C TYR A 19 9.42 3.36 2.90
N LEU A 20 9.53 4.08 1.77
CA LEU A 20 9.63 3.49 0.43
C LEU A 20 10.77 2.47 0.30
N GLY A 21 11.92 2.75 0.94
CA GLY A 21 13.07 1.82 0.96
C GLY A 21 12.93 0.64 1.93
N LEU A 22 11.82 0.57 2.67
CA LEU A 22 11.58 -0.43 3.72
C LEU A 22 10.41 -1.37 3.37
N CYS A 23 9.87 -1.28 2.16
CA CYS A 23 8.75 -2.10 1.68
C CYS A 23 9.03 -3.62 1.74
N ASP A 24 10.29 -4.01 1.55
CA ASP A 24 10.76 -5.39 1.65
C ASP A 24 11.32 -5.75 3.03
N ASN A 25 11.29 -4.81 3.99
CA ASN A 25 11.77 -5.05 5.34
C ASN A 25 10.67 -5.72 6.18
N PRO A 26 10.86 -6.95 6.66
CA PRO A 26 9.84 -7.69 7.42
C PRO A 26 9.48 -7.00 8.75
N ALA A 27 10.39 -6.20 9.33
CA ALA A 27 10.09 -5.42 10.53
C ALA A 27 9.03 -4.33 10.28
N TYR A 28 8.91 -3.85 9.04
CA TYR A 28 7.99 -2.79 8.64
C TYR A 28 6.77 -3.31 7.88
N GLU A 29 6.69 -4.61 7.61
CA GLU A 29 5.61 -5.23 6.83
C GLU A 29 4.22 -4.84 7.34
N ARG A 30 3.98 -4.95 8.65
CA ARG A 30 2.71 -4.55 9.28
C ARG A 30 2.41 -3.06 9.12
N ARG A 31 3.45 -2.22 9.19
CA ARG A 31 3.32 -0.76 9.11
C ARG A 31 3.08 -0.31 7.66
N LEU A 32 3.52 -1.10 6.69
CA LEU A 32 3.41 -0.82 5.25
C LEU A 32 2.24 -1.54 4.57
N GLN A 33 1.40 -2.24 5.32
CA GLN A 33 0.13 -2.78 4.81
C GLN A 33 -0.81 -1.69 4.28
N CYS A 34 -0.64 -0.45 4.72
CA CYS A 34 -1.38 0.71 4.22
C CYS A 34 -0.70 1.44 3.05
N CYS A 35 0.48 0.96 2.61
CA CYS A 35 1.30 1.59 1.57
C CYS A 35 1.37 0.72 0.31
N ASN A 36 0.28 0.05 -0.06
CA ASN A 36 0.30 -0.95 -1.11
C ASN A 36 0.66 -0.38 -2.49
N ARG A 37 0.28 0.87 -2.79
CA ARG A 37 0.64 1.52 -4.06
C ARG A 37 2.09 1.99 -4.03
N SER A 38 2.48 2.66 -2.94
CA SER A 38 3.84 3.15 -2.72
C SER A 38 4.87 2.03 -2.73
N CYS A 39 4.54 0.88 -2.12
CA CYS A 39 5.38 -0.31 -2.11
C CYS A 39 5.23 -1.20 -3.35
N GLY A 40 4.48 -0.76 -4.38
CA GLY A 40 4.28 -1.54 -5.61
C GLY A 40 3.61 -2.90 -5.40
N LYS A 41 2.94 -3.12 -4.26
CA LYS A 41 2.22 -4.35 -3.93
C LYS A 41 0.91 -4.50 -4.70
N CYS A 42 0.43 -3.42 -5.29
CA CYS A 42 -0.65 -3.45 -6.25
C CYS A 42 -0.45 -2.39 -7.34
N THR A 43 -1.21 -2.53 -8.43
CA THR A 43 -1.33 -1.54 -9.51
C THR A 43 -2.78 -1.05 -9.57
N PRO A 44 -3.00 0.23 -9.88
CA PRO A 44 -4.34 0.82 -10.01
C PRO A 44 -5.16 0.19 -11.13
#